data_AF-A0A3A8Q2D0-F1
#
_entry.id   AF-A0A3A8Q2D0-F1
#
_cell.length_a   1.000
_cell.length_b   1.000
_cell.length_c   1.000
_cell.angle_alpha   90.00
_cell.angle_beta   90.00
_cell.angle_gamma   90.00
#
_symmetry.space_group_name_H-M   'P 1'
#
loop_
_entity.id
_entity.type
_entity.pdbx_description
1 polymer ?
#
loop_
_entity_poly.entity_id
_entity_poly.type
_entity_poly.pdbx_seq_one_letter_code
_entity_poly.pdbx_strand_id
1 'polypeptide(L)'
;MHPRRPDIDAALADLRTRVPGGKIVDHWGGERPWPTPEQQRLRDAWLDSTAEALEAALTRQAFEPISIPEARSPPDWEFIVAHALARHGGPVASFPRFSETRQREGETFITLGAGYDQLVIYQGPLELYGHVHLSGTVVVLGDLIVHGALMDGDPADSGIVVIGNERVRALFMGADHLVTGDLEADLMIPSGSEGSYDVGGEVRARLRLENSTVGDEARRWLEPVPSEEVLKDGWALCREVGSGRSKVRPPP
;
A
#
# COMPACT_ATOMS: atom_id res chain seq x y z
N MET A 1 -16.05 -20.68 14.26
CA MET A 1 -16.65 -19.39 14.66
C MET A 1 -16.00 -18.98 15.96
N HIS A 2 -14.89 -18.26 15.86
CA HIS A 2 -14.47 -17.45 17.00
C HIS A 2 -15.55 -16.37 17.23
N PRO A 3 -16.02 -16.16 18.47
CA PRO A 3 -16.94 -15.05 18.73
C PRO A 3 -16.23 -13.75 18.33
N ARG A 4 -16.93 -12.88 17.57
CA ARG A 4 -16.44 -11.54 17.18
C ARG A 4 -15.77 -10.90 18.38
N ARG A 5 -14.46 -10.66 18.26
CA ARG A 5 -13.66 -10.24 19.40
C ARG A 5 -13.99 -8.77 19.69
N PRO A 6 -14.61 -8.43 20.85
CA PRO A 6 -15.13 -7.08 21.13
C PRO A 6 -14.05 -5.98 21.13
N ASP A 7 -12.79 -6.36 21.30
CA ASP A 7 -11.60 -5.51 21.18
C ASP A 7 -11.36 -5.02 19.74
N ILE A 8 -11.63 -5.87 18.74
CA ILE A 8 -11.51 -5.49 17.31
C ILE A 8 -12.62 -4.52 16.92
N ASP A 9 -13.86 -4.76 17.35
CA ASP A 9 -14.97 -3.84 17.08
C ASP A 9 -14.75 -2.47 17.73
N ALA A 10 -14.15 -2.44 18.93
CA ALA A 10 -13.74 -1.22 19.59
C ALA A 10 -12.59 -0.50 18.85
N ALA A 11 -11.59 -1.25 18.36
CA ALA A 11 -10.49 -0.69 17.57
C ALA A 11 -10.95 -0.20 16.19
N LEU A 12 -11.93 -0.84 15.56
CA LEU A 12 -12.57 -0.36 14.33
C LEU A 12 -13.35 0.93 14.58
N ALA A 13 -14.11 1.01 15.68
CA ALA A 13 -14.81 2.23 16.06
C ALA A 13 -13.83 3.36 16.41
N ASP A 14 -12.74 3.05 17.12
CA ASP A 14 -11.64 3.96 17.44
C ASP A 14 -10.91 4.41 16.18
N LEU A 15 -10.62 3.54 15.21
CA LEU A 15 -10.06 3.90 13.90
C LEU A 15 -10.97 4.89 13.18
N ARG A 16 -12.26 4.56 13.07
CA ARG A 16 -13.27 5.42 12.43
C ARG A 16 -13.46 6.77 13.15
N THR A 17 -13.00 6.90 14.40
CA THR A 17 -13.09 8.13 15.21
C THR A 17 -11.77 8.86 15.43
N ARG A 18 -10.61 8.18 15.35
CA ARG A 18 -9.21 8.68 15.34
C ARG A 18 -8.75 9.12 13.97
N VAL A 19 -9.52 8.75 12.95
CA VAL A 19 -9.46 9.32 11.62
C VAL A 19 -10.58 10.39 11.48
N PRO A 20 -10.81 11.36 12.40
CA PRO A 20 -11.78 12.41 12.17
C PRO A 20 -11.17 13.38 11.16
N GLY A 21 -11.47 13.14 9.88
CA GLY A 21 -10.87 13.89 8.78
C GLY A 21 -9.71 13.18 8.08
N GLY A 22 -9.57 11.85 8.19
CA GLY A 22 -8.97 11.12 7.09
C GLY A 22 -9.81 11.44 5.87
N LYS A 23 -9.27 12.31 5.02
CA LYS A 23 -9.87 12.51 3.72
C LYS A 23 -9.75 11.16 3.06
N ILE A 24 -10.88 10.51 2.80
CA ILE A 24 -10.95 9.69 1.61
C ILE A 24 -10.54 10.65 0.50
N VAL A 25 -9.28 10.55 0.07
CA VAL A 25 -8.72 11.49 -0.90
C VAL A 25 -9.41 11.27 -2.24
N ASP A 26 -9.89 10.03 -2.46
CA ASP A 26 -10.85 9.67 -3.48
C ASP A 26 -11.44 8.27 -3.19
N HIS A 27 -12.75 8.10 -3.40
CA HIS A 27 -13.42 6.79 -3.35
C HIS A 27 -14.02 6.51 -4.71
N TRP A 28 -13.50 5.52 -5.43
CA TRP A 28 -14.02 5.12 -6.73
C TRP A 28 -14.63 3.71 -6.61
N GLY A 29 -15.83 3.63 -6.06
CA GLY A 29 -16.56 2.38 -5.92
C GLY A 29 -18.04 2.60 -5.62
N GLY A 30 -18.91 1.89 -6.34
CA GLY A 30 -20.34 1.84 -6.00
C GLY A 30 -20.58 0.95 -4.78
N GLU A 31 -21.67 1.19 -4.04
CA GLU A 31 -22.12 0.32 -2.95
C GLU A 31 -22.16 -1.15 -3.42
N ARG A 32 -21.30 -1.99 -2.85
CA ARG A 32 -21.35 -3.43 -3.12
C ARG A 32 -22.65 -4.01 -2.55
N PRO A 33 -23.37 -4.86 -3.30
CA PRO A 33 -24.58 -5.50 -2.79
C PRO A 33 -24.26 -6.32 -1.53
N TRP A 34 -25.15 -6.23 -0.54
CA TRP A 34 -25.04 -6.93 0.74
C TRP A 34 -24.75 -8.43 0.55
N PRO A 35 -23.79 -9.01 1.30
CA PRO A 35 -23.34 -10.36 1.05
C PRO A 35 -24.44 -11.40 1.31
N THR A 36 -24.50 -12.41 0.44
CA THR A 36 -25.30 -13.62 0.68
C THR A 36 -24.79 -14.36 1.94
N PRO A 37 -25.58 -15.27 2.54
CA PRO A 37 -25.12 -16.05 3.70
C PRO A 37 -23.82 -16.84 3.46
N GLU A 38 -23.60 -17.31 2.24
CA GLU A 38 -22.37 -18.00 1.86
C GLU A 38 -21.18 -17.04 1.76
N GLN A 39 -21.37 -15.86 1.15
CA GLN A 39 -20.35 -14.81 1.10
C GLN A 39 -20.00 -14.31 2.51
N GLN A 40 -20.98 -14.19 3.39
CA GLN A 40 -20.79 -13.87 4.80
C GLN A 40 -19.93 -14.93 5.51
N ARG A 41 -20.24 -16.21 5.33
CA ARG A 41 -19.47 -17.32 5.92
C ARG A 41 -18.02 -17.35 5.43
N LEU A 42 -17.81 -17.15 4.13
CA LEU A 42 -16.48 -17.10 3.52
C LEU A 42 -15.68 -15.90 4.05
N ARG A 43 -16.32 -14.73 4.17
CA ARG A 43 -15.71 -13.55 4.79
C ARG A 43 -15.32 -13.81 6.24
N ASP A 44 -16.21 -14.38 7.05
CA ASP A 44 -15.93 -14.63 8.47
C ASP A 44 -14.77 -15.64 8.64
N ALA A 45 -14.69 -16.68 7.79
CA ALA A 45 -13.57 -17.62 7.77
C ALA A 45 -12.24 -16.96 7.33
N TRP A 46 -12.31 -16.03 6.36
CA TRP A 46 -11.16 -15.24 5.95
C TRP A 46 -10.68 -14.31 7.08
N LEU A 47 -11.59 -13.62 7.77
CA LEU A 47 -11.28 -12.76 8.92
C LEU A 47 -10.61 -13.56 10.06
N ASP A 48 -11.14 -14.74 10.38
CA ASP A 48 -10.55 -15.64 11.38
C ASP A 48 -9.11 -16.04 10.98
N SER A 49 -8.89 -16.43 9.72
CA SER A 49 -7.56 -16.81 9.20
C SER A 49 -6.57 -15.64 9.21
N THR A 50 -7.02 -14.44 8.82
CA THR A 50 -6.22 -13.21 8.85
C THR A 50 -5.85 -12.82 10.28
N ALA A 51 -6.79 -12.92 11.23
CA ALA A 51 -6.50 -12.67 12.64
C ALA A 51 -5.46 -13.65 13.19
N GLU A 52 -5.60 -14.96 12.91
CA GLU A 52 -4.61 -15.96 13.33
C GLU A 52 -3.22 -15.67 12.78
N ALA A 53 -3.12 -15.28 11.50
CA ALA A 53 -1.85 -14.94 10.87
C ALA A 53 -1.24 -13.64 11.40
N LEU A 54 -2.05 -12.62 11.66
CA LEU A 54 -1.60 -11.40 12.32
C LEU A 54 -1.08 -11.72 13.72
N GLU A 55 -1.81 -12.47 14.55
CA GLU A 55 -1.33 -12.90 15.88
C GLU A 55 -0.02 -13.67 15.78
N ALA A 56 0.11 -14.58 14.82
CA ALA A 56 1.36 -15.31 14.57
C ALA A 56 2.49 -14.36 14.15
N ALA A 57 2.21 -13.34 13.33
CA ALA A 57 3.18 -12.32 12.94
C ALA A 57 3.65 -11.51 14.16
N LEU A 58 2.71 -11.09 15.00
CA LEU A 58 2.95 -10.26 16.17
C LEU A 58 3.73 -10.98 17.28
N THR A 59 3.63 -12.30 17.35
CA THR A 59 4.20 -13.11 18.45
C THR A 59 5.45 -13.88 18.07
N ARG A 60 5.83 -13.91 16.79
CA ARG A 60 7.05 -14.59 16.32
C ARG A 60 8.30 -13.76 16.64
N GLN A 61 9.38 -14.47 16.96
CA GLN A 61 10.71 -13.88 17.13
C GLN A 61 11.48 -13.75 15.81
N ALA A 62 11.10 -14.52 14.78
CA ALA A 62 11.71 -14.49 13.46
C ALA A 62 10.91 -13.58 12.53
N PHE A 63 11.60 -12.60 11.94
CA PHE A 63 11.05 -11.55 11.07
C PHE A 63 10.85 -11.99 9.62
N GLU A 64 10.45 -13.25 9.40
CA GLU A 64 10.20 -13.77 8.06
C GLU A 64 8.78 -13.38 7.58
N PRO A 65 8.60 -13.04 6.29
CA PRO A 65 7.27 -12.75 5.75
C PRO A 65 6.33 -13.95 5.92
N ILE A 66 5.09 -13.67 6.32
CA ILE A 66 4.04 -14.70 6.45
C ILE A 66 3.12 -14.58 5.24
N SER A 67 3.11 -15.63 4.40
CA SER A 67 2.19 -15.73 3.27
C SER A 67 0.97 -16.55 3.63
N ILE A 68 -0.22 -15.99 3.37
CA ILE A 68 -1.51 -16.67 3.50
C ILE A 68 -2.06 -16.89 2.09
N PRO A 69 -2.16 -18.14 1.62
CA PRO A 69 -2.76 -18.43 0.31
C PRO A 69 -4.28 -18.25 0.36
N GLU A 70 -4.89 -18.00 -0.80
CA GLU A 70 -6.35 -17.84 -0.96
C GLU A 70 -6.96 -16.72 -0.09
N ALA A 71 -6.12 -15.83 0.43
CA ALA A 71 -6.50 -14.69 1.26
C ALA A 71 -6.76 -13.43 0.43
N ARG A 72 -7.34 -13.59 -0.77
CA ARG A 72 -7.69 -12.47 -1.66
C ARG A 72 -8.60 -11.50 -0.91
N SER A 73 -8.13 -10.27 -0.75
CA SER A 73 -8.81 -9.20 -0.01
C SER A 73 -10.19 -8.89 -0.63
N PRO A 74 -11.31 -9.02 0.11
CA PRO A 74 -12.32 -7.96 0.08
C PRO A 74 -11.72 -6.70 0.74
N PRO A 75 -12.17 -5.48 0.42
CA PRO A 75 -11.65 -4.21 0.96
C PRO A 75 -11.95 -4.01 2.46
N ASP A 76 -11.61 -5.00 3.28
CA ASP A 76 -11.74 -5.04 4.73
C ASP A 76 -10.39 -4.71 5.38
N TRP A 77 -9.63 -3.78 4.78
CA TRP A 77 -8.37 -3.26 5.35
C TRP A 77 -8.58 -2.67 6.74
N GLU A 78 -9.79 -2.15 7.02
CA GLU A 78 -10.18 -1.66 8.34
C GLU A 78 -9.95 -2.74 9.42
N PHE A 79 -10.26 -4.01 9.12
CA PHE A 79 -10.05 -5.12 10.04
C PHE A 79 -8.57 -5.38 10.30
N ILE A 80 -7.75 -5.40 9.24
CA ILE A 80 -6.30 -5.60 9.33
C ILE A 80 -5.69 -4.52 10.25
N VAL A 81 -6.06 -3.27 10.01
CA VAL A 81 -5.56 -2.14 10.80
C VAL A 81 -6.07 -2.19 12.24
N ALA A 82 -7.36 -2.41 12.46
CA ALA A 82 -7.92 -2.50 13.81
C ALA A 82 -7.26 -3.62 14.63
N HIS A 83 -7.02 -4.77 14.00
CA HIS A 83 -6.34 -5.88 14.65
C HIS A 83 -4.87 -5.56 14.97
N ALA A 84 -4.14 -4.95 14.02
CA ALA A 84 -2.76 -4.54 14.24
C ALA A 84 -2.64 -3.46 15.33
N LEU A 85 -3.44 -2.40 15.27
CA LEU A 85 -3.41 -1.28 16.22
C LEU A 85 -3.81 -1.71 17.64
N ALA A 86 -4.80 -2.60 17.78
CA ALA A 86 -5.19 -3.13 19.09
C ALA A 86 -4.04 -3.85 19.80
N ARG A 87 -3.07 -4.38 19.05
CA ARG A 87 -1.94 -5.16 19.58
C ARG A 87 -0.61 -4.40 19.58
N HIS A 88 -0.47 -3.36 18.77
CA HIS A 88 0.76 -2.58 18.59
C HIS A 88 0.62 -1.10 18.96
N GLY A 89 0.19 -0.77 20.18
CA GLY A 89 0.26 0.61 20.70
C GLY A 89 1.67 1.22 20.80
N GLY A 90 2.68 0.72 20.09
CA GLY A 90 4.05 1.23 20.09
C GLY A 90 4.82 0.94 18.78
N PRO A 91 5.90 1.70 18.52
CA PRO A 91 6.69 1.58 17.30
C PRO A 91 7.40 0.23 17.22
N VAL A 92 7.37 -0.39 16.04
CA VAL A 92 7.92 -1.72 15.80
C VAL A 92 9.36 -1.62 15.27
N ALA A 93 10.24 -2.47 15.80
CA ALA A 93 11.67 -2.46 15.56
C ALA A 93 12.06 -2.83 14.11
N SER A 94 13.07 -2.14 13.57
CA SER A 94 13.62 -2.32 12.22
C SER A 94 14.53 -3.53 12.07
N PHE A 95 14.32 -4.39 11.06
CA PHE A 95 15.28 -5.42 10.60
C PHE A 95 14.78 -6.19 9.32
N PRO A 96 15.61 -7.07 8.72
CA PRO A 96 16.54 -6.89 7.60
C PRO A 96 15.94 -7.03 6.17
N ARG A 97 16.78 -6.86 5.14
CA ARG A 97 16.46 -6.95 3.71
C ARG A 97 15.88 -8.31 3.29
N PHE A 98 14.58 -8.32 3.00
CA PHE A 98 13.95 -9.36 2.20
C PHE A 98 13.42 -8.73 0.92
N SER A 99 14.11 -8.98 -0.19
CA SER A 99 13.59 -8.68 -1.51
C SER A 99 14.16 -9.70 -2.47
N GLU A 100 13.33 -10.61 -2.98
CA GLU A 100 13.67 -11.31 -4.21
C GLU A 100 13.59 -10.29 -5.35
N THR A 101 14.74 -9.99 -5.95
CA THR A 101 14.81 -9.24 -7.20
C THR A 101 14.42 -10.14 -8.35
N ARG A 102 13.35 -9.79 -9.07
CA ARG A 102 12.96 -10.43 -10.33
C ARG A 102 13.06 -9.42 -11.46
N GLN A 103 13.50 -9.89 -12.63
CA GLN A 103 13.52 -9.05 -13.82
C GLN A 103 12.15 -9.05 -14.49
N ARG A 104 11.61 -7.87 -14.79
CA ARG A 104 10.47 -7.66 -15.68
C ARG A 104 10.94 -6.76 -16.82
N GLU A 105 10.81 -7.24 -18.05
CA GLU A 105 11.12 -6.46 -19.27
C GLU A 105 12.56 -5.88 -19.30
N GLY A 106 13.53 -6.62 -18.75
CA GLY A 106 14.93 -6.21 -18.72
C GLY A 106 15.30 -5.24 -17.59
N GLU A 107 14.35 -4.81 -16.77
CA GLU A 107 14.61 -4.05 -15.54
C GLU A 107 14.40 -4.90 -14.30
N THR A 108 15.18 -4.60 -13.25
CA THR A 108 15.14 -5.34 -11.98
C THR A 108 14.12 -4.68 -11.05
N PHE A 109 13.06 -5.41 -10.73
CA PHE A 109 12.08 -5.03 -9.73
C PHE A 109 12.22 -5.92 -8.49
N ILE A 110 11.93 -5.35 -7.34
CA ILE A 110 11.63 -6.06 -6.12
C ILE A 110 10.13 -6.40 -6.19
N THR A 111 9.79 -7.68 -6.20
CA THR A 111 8.38 -8.06 -6.01
C THR A 111 8.10 -8.06 -4.52
N LEU A 112 7.13 -7.25 -4.10
CA LEU A 112 6.64 -7.22 -2.73
C LEU A 112 5.28 -7.92 -2.69
N GLY A 113 5.19 -9.00 -1.92
CA GLY A 113 4.07 -9.94 -1.96
C GLY A 113 4.38 -11.19 -2.80
N ALA A 114 3.38 -12.04 -3.03
CA ALA A 114 3.60 -13.40 -3.55
C ALA A 114 2.56 -13.91 -4.56
N GLY A 115 1.48 -13.17 -4.83
CA GLY A 115 0.47 -13.50 -5.85
C GLY A 115 -0.87 -12.80 -5.59
N TYR A 116 -1.69 -12.63 -6.62
CA TYR A 116 -2.95 -11.85 -6.55
C TYR A 116 -3.98 -12.35 -5.52
N ASP A 117 -3.88 -13.61 -5.12
CA ASP A 117 -4.73 -14.27 -4.14
C ASP A 117 -4.04 -14.47 -2.77
N GLN A 118 -2.89 -13.84 -2.56
CA GLN A 118 -2.09 -14.03 -1.36
C GLN A 118 -2.02 -12.75 -0.52
N LEU A 119 -2.05 -12.94 0.79
CA LEU A 119 -1.74 -11.90 1.76
C LEU A 119 -0.34 -12.15 2.33
N VAL A 120 0.55 -11.16 2.29
CA VAL A 120 1.91 -11.24 2.84
C VAL A 120 2.10 -10.20 3.94
N ILE A 121 2.45 -10.65 5.14
CA ILE A 121 2.68 -9.79 6.31
C ILE A 121 4.17 -9.62 6.58
N TYR A 122 4.63 -8.37 6.62
CA TYR A 122 5.95 -7.96 7.08
C TYR A 122 5.84 -7.38 8.49
N GLN A 123 6.52 -8.01 9.44
CA GLN A 123 6.34 -7.73 10.88
C GLN A 123 6.93 -6.40 11.38
N GLY A 124 7.76 -5.72 10.59
CA GLY A 124 8.44 -4.51 11.01
C GLY A 124 8.54 -3.49 9.88
N PRO A 125 9.29 -2.39 10.07
CA PRO A 125 9.52 -1.44 9.02
C PRO A 125 10.40 -2.07 7.93
N LEU A 126 10.16 -1.66 6.69
CA LEU A 126 10.75 -2.21 5.50
C LEU A 126 11.44 -1.09 4.70
N GLU A 127 12.74 -1.25 4.44
CA GLU A 127 13.49 -0.32 3.58
C GLU A 127 14.01 -1.05 2.33
N LEU A 128 13.57 -0.60 1.16
CA LEU A 128 13.83 -1.22 -0.13
C LEU A 128 14.65 -0.29 -1.03
N TYR A 129 15.68 -0.83 -1.66
CA TYR A 129 16.58 -0.12 -2.55
C TYR A 129 16.38 -0.59 -3.98
N GLY A 130 15.46 0.05 -4.69
CA GLY A 130 15.12 -0.27 -6.06
C GLY A 130 13.65 0.00 -6.38
N HIS A 131 13.27 -0.33 -7.60
CA HIS A 131 11.87 -0.30 -8.04
C HIS A 131 11.11 -1.47 -7.42
N VAL A 132 9.92 -1.22 -6.91
CA VAL A 132 9.06 -2.19 -6.22
C VAL A 132 7.78 -2.37 -6.99
N HIS A 133 7.41 -3.63 -7.25
CA HIS A 133 6.11 -4.00 -7.79
C HIS A 133 5.31 -4.78 -6.75
N LEU A 134 4.07 -4.36 -6.50
CA LEU A 134 3.18 -5.10 -5.61
C LEU A 134 2.55 -6.31 -6.31
N SER A 135 2.40 -7.41 -5.56
CA SER A 135 1.68 -8.60 -6.02
C SER A 135 0.88 -9.21 -4.88
N GLY A 136 -0.45 -9.19 -4.99
CA GLY A 136 -1.33 -9.56 -3.88
C GLY A 136 -1.47 -8.46 -2.84
N THR A 137 -2.02 -8.84 -1.69
CA THR A 137 -2.19 -7.95 -0.55
C THR A 137 -0.95 -7.98 0.32
N VAL A 138 -0.37 -6.81 0.57
CA VAL A 138 0.82 -6.66 1.42
C VAL A 138 0.44 -5.89 2.67
N VAL A 139 0.88 -6.37 3.83
CA VAL A 139 0.74 -5.68 5.11
C VAL A 139 2.13 -5.42 5.68
N VAL A 140 2.45 -4.17 5.96
CA VAL A 140 3.70 -3.77 6.64
C VAL A 140 3.33 -3.20 8.00
N LEU A 141 3.72 -3.90 9.08
CA LEU A 141 3.36 -3.50 10.44
C LEU A 141 4.19 -2.32 10.98
N GLY A 142 5.21 -1.87 10.25
CA GLY A 142 6.00 -0.67 10.57
C GLY A 142 6.03 0.33 9.41
N ASP A 143 7.06 1.18 9.38
CA ASP A 143 7.29 2.15 8.30
C ASP A 143 7.71 1.46 6.98
N LEU A 144 7.29 2.01 5.83
CA LEU A 144 7.73 1.56 4.50
C LEU A 144 8.57 2.65 3.84
N ILE A 145 9.82 2.35 3.49
CA ILE A 145 10.71 3.25 2.75
C ILE A 145 11.13 2.58 1.44
N VAL A 146 10.83 3.21 0.31
CA VAL A 146 11.22 2.75 -1.03
C VAL A 146 12.11 3.81 -1.69
N HIS A 147 13.40 3.51 -1.84
CA HIS A 147 14.37 4.36 -2.54
C HIS A 147 14.27 4.24 -4.07
N GLY A 148 13.04 4.15 -4.57
CA GLY A 148 12.72 3.94 -5.97
C GLY A 148 11.23 4.17 -6.23
N ALA A 149 10.76 3.63 -7.34
CA ALA A 149 9.34 3.67 -7.65
C ALA A 149 8.61 2.53 -6.91
N LEU A 150 7.48 2.82 -6.27
CA LEU A 150 6.51 1.82 -5.85
C LEU A 150 5.37 1.83 -6.87
N MET A 151 5.11 0.68 -7.47
CA MET A 151 4.11 0.51 -8.52
C MET A 151 3.24 -0.68 -8.19
N ASP A 152 1.96 -0.43 -7.96
CA ASP A 152 0.97 -1.47 -7.85
C ASP A 152 0.33 -1.77 -9.22
N GLY A 153 -0.58 -2.74 -9.23
CA GLY A 153 -1.34 -3.14 -10.41
C GLY A 153 -2.80 -2.72 -10.30
N ASP A 154 -3.67 -3.52 -10.90
CA ASP A 154 -5.12 -3.38 -10.77
C ASP A 154 -5.55 -3.64 -9.30
N PRO A 155 -6.58 -2.95 -8.76
CA PRO A 155 -7.20 -3.26 -7.47
C PRO A 155 -7.59 -4.74 -7.32
N ALA A 156 -7.92 -5.41 -8.42
CA ALA A 156 -8.26 -6.83 -8.42
C ALA A 156 -7.05 -7.74 -8.08
N ASP A 157 -5.82 -7.22 -8.23
CA ASP A 157 -4.59 -8.01 -8.24
C ASP A 157 -3.61 -7.65 -7.11
N SER A 158 -3.75 -6.47 -6.50
CA SER A 158 -2.81 -6.00 -5.48
C SER A 158 -3.47 -5.07 -4.46
N GLY A 159 -2.79 -4.84 -3.35
CA GLY A 159 -3.14 -3.81 -2.38
C GLY A 159 -2.08 -3.74 -1.27
N ILE A 160 -1.98 -2.61 -0.59
CA ILE A 160 -1.02 -2.44 0.50
C ILE A 160 -1.62 -1.73 1.72
N VAL A 161 -1.26 -2.23 2.89
CA VAL A 161 -1.53 -1.60 4.18
C VAL A 161 -0.20 -1.36 4.89
N VAL A 162 0.09 -0.10 5.21
CA VAL A 162 1.25 0.31 5.99
C VAL A 162 0.77 0.86 7.32
N ILE A 163 1.10 0.18 8.42
CA ILE A 163 0.73 0.64 9.76
C ILE A 163 1.59 1.82 10.20
N GLY A 164 2.84 1.91 9.76
CA GLY A 164 3.69 3.08 10.02
C GLY A 164 3.49 4.22 9.03
N ASN A 165 4.58 4.98 8.83
CA ASN A 165 4.70 5.98 7.79
C ASN A 165 5.19 5.35 6.50
N GLU A 166 4.90 5.99 5.37
CA GLU A 166 5.43 5.58 4.08
C GLU A 166 6.24 6.71 3.44
N ARG A 167 7.37 6.34 2.85
CA ARG A 167 8.19 7.22 2.04
C ARG A 167 8.61 6.53 0.76
N VAL A 168 8.30 7.11 -0.39
CA VAL A 168 8.73 6.59 -1.69
C VAL A 168 9.31 7.70 -2.57
N ARG A 169 10.13 7.36 -3.57
CA ARG A 169 10.53 8.37 -4.57
C ARG A 169 9.39 8.68 -5.52
N ALA A 170 8.83 7.65 -6.12
CA ALA A 170 7.72 7.78 -7.05
C ALA A 170 6.65 6.75 -6.72
N LEU A 171 5.41 7.18 -6.70
CA LEU A 171 4.27 6.35 -6.37
C LEU A 171 3.33 6.28 -7.57
N PHE A 172 3.16 5.08 -8.12
CA PHE A 172 2.10 4.79 -9.08
C PHE A 172 1.11 3.87 -8.39
N MET A 173 -0.13 4.35 -8.22
CA MET A 173 -1.16 3.70 -7.42
C MET A 173 -2.44 3.48 -8.21
N GLY A 174 -2.75 2.25 -8.56
CA GLY A 174 -4.02 1.82 -9.10
C GLY A 174 -4.87 1.04 -8.12
N ALA A 175 -4.30 0.45 -7.07
CA ALA A 175 -4.99 -0.46 -6.16
C ALA A 175 -5.32 0.17 -4.80
N ASP A 176 -5.90 -0.63 -3.89
CA ASP A 176 -6.14 -0.21 -2.52
C ASP A 176 -4.81 0.04 -1.79
N HIS A 177 -4.62 1.27 -1.31
CA HIS A 177 -3.38 1.73 -0.69
C HIS A 177 -3.68 2.52 0.58
N LEU A 178 -3.37 1.92 1.74
CA LEU A 178 -3.65 2.49 3.05
C LEU A 178 -2.36 2.73 3.84
N VAL A 179 -2.21 3.93 4.41
CA VAL A 179 -1.11 4.28 5.33
C VAL A 179 -1.69 4.88 6.59
N THR A 180 -1.40 4.35 7.78
CA THR A 180 -1.97 4.94 9.01
C THR A 180 -1.18 6.16 9.51
N GLY A 181 0.12 6.22 9.20
CA GLY A 181 1.00 7.37 9.45
C GLY A 181 1.02 8.39 8.31
N ASP A 182 2.15 9.09 8.16
CA ASP A 182 2.38 10.07 7.10
C ASP A 182 2.79 9.38 5.78
N LEU A 183 2.45 9.99 4.64
CA LEU A 183 2.99 9.62 3.32
C LEU A 183 3.87 10.74 2.75
N GLU A 184 5.09 10.42 2.34
CA GLU A 184 5.97 11.30 1.58
C GLU A 184 6.32 10.71 0.20
N ALA A 185 6.16 11.50 -0.87
CA ALA A 185 6.57 11.15 -2.23
C ALA A 185 7.19 12.33 -2.99
N ASP A 186 8.20 12.10 -3.84
CA ASP A 186 8.63 13.13 -4.79
C ASP A 186 7.59 13.27 -5.91
N LEU A 187 7.15 12.15 -6.48
CA LEU A 187 6.10 12.08 -7.49
C LEU A 187 4.98 11.13 -7.03
N MET A 188 3.73 11.57 -7.13
CA MET A 188 2.55 10.74 -6.87
C MET A 188 1.61 10.76 -8.08
N ILE A 189 1.24 9.58 -8.57
CA ILE A 189 0.30 9.37 -9.67
C ILE A 189 -0.77 8.37 -9.20
N PRO A 190 -1.96 8.85 -8.80
CA PRO A 190 -3.13 8.02 -8.71
C PRO A 190 -3.55 7.61 -10.14
N SER A 191 -3.60 6.31 -10.38
CA SER A 191 -4.21 5.67 -11.54
C SER A 191 -5.70 5.56 -11.26
N GLY A 192 -6.54 6.02 -12.20
CA GLY A 192 -8.00 6.06 -12.07
C GLY A 192 -8.72 4.71 -12.11
N SER A 193 -8.12 3.68 -11.54
CA SER A 193 -8.74 2.38 -11.27
C SER A 193 -9.57 2.44 -9.98
N GLU A 194 -10.46 1.47 -9.79
CA GLU A 194 -11.47 1.38 -8.69
C GLU A 194 -10.88 1.20 -7.28
N GLY A 195 -9.60 1.53 -7.08
CA GLY A 195 -8.91 1.43 -5.80
C GLY A 195 -9.23 2.61 -4.87
N SER A 196 -8.94 2.42 -3.59
CA SER A 196 -8.99 3.46 -2.57
C SER A 196 -7.60 3.85 -2.11
N TYR A 197 -7.42 5.12 -1.75
CA TYR A 197 -6.21 5.57 -1.08
C TYR A 197 -6.54 6.41 0.14
N ASP A 198 -6.06 5.91 1.28
CA ASP A 198 -6.40 6.40 2.60
C ASP A 198 -5.13 6.63 3.40
N VAL A 199 -4.99 7.86 3.92
CA VAL A 199 -3.85 8.21 4.79
C VAL A 199 -4.36 8.83 6.08
N GLY A 200 -3.93 8.24 7.20
CA GLY A 200 -4.28 8.72 8.54
C GLY A 200 -3.52 9.98 8.95
N GLY A 201 -2.28 10.13 8.48
CA GLY A 201 -1.41 11.29 8.73
C GLY A 201 -1.41 12.33 7.61
N GLU A 202 -0.28 13.04 7.46
CA GLU A 202 -0.10 14.06 6.44
C GLU A 202 0.39 13.45 5.11
N VAL A 203 -0.16 13.93 3.99
CA VAL A 203 0.31 13.58 2.64
C VAL A 203 1.19 14.70 2.10
N ARG A 204 2.47 14.41 1.85
CA ARG A 204 3.45 15.32 1.26
C ARG A 204 3.97 14.78 -0.07
N ALA A 205 3.35 15.22 -1.16
CA ALA A 205 3.84 14.97 -2.52
C ALA A 205 4.46 16.25 -3.10
N ARG A 206 5.68 16.19 -3.64
CA ARG A 206 6.26 17.37 -4.33
C ARG A 206 5.55 17.68 -5.64
N LEU A 207 5.20 16.64 -6.38
CA LEU A 207 4.34 16.73 -7.55
C LEU A 207 3.29 15.61 -7.47
N ARG A 208 2.02 16.01 -7.48
CA ARG A 208 0.89 15.09 -7.63
C ARG A 208 0.27 15.31 -9.00
N LEU A 209 0.14 14.25 -9.78
CA LEU A 209 -0.60 14.28 -11.04
C LEU A 209 -2.04 13.82 -10.77
N GLU A 210 -3.00 14.37 -11.50
CA GLU A 210 -4.40 13.92 -11.40
C GLU A 210 -4.65 12.68 -12.26
N ASN A 211 -3.88 12.53 -13.34
CA ASN A 211 -3.99 11.44 -14.31
C ASN A 211 -2.61 10.84 -14.59
N SER A 212 -2.58 9.69 -15.26
CA SER A 212 -1.35 9.03 -15.72
C SER A 212 -0.58 9.78 -16.80
N THR A 213 -1.09 10.93 -17.28
CA THR A 213 -0.43 11.77 -18.30
C THR A 213 0.00 13.12 -17.73
N VAL A 214 1.17 13.60 -18.17
CA VAL A 214 1.73 14.87 -17.69
C VAL A 214 1.33 16.03 -18.59
N GLY A 215 0.51 16.94 -18.07
CA GLY A 215 0.20 18.22 -18.73
C GLY A 215 1.39 19.20 -18.75
N ASP A 216 1.33 20.20 -19.65
CA ASP A 216 2.43 21.13 -19.91
C ASP A 216 2.93 21.91 -18.68
N GLU A 217 2.06 22.18 -17.72
CA GLU A 217 2.42 22.85 -16.47
C GLU A 217 3.22 21.92 -15.55
N ALA A 218 2.77 20.68 -15.39
CA ALA A 218 3.42 19.68 -14.55
C ALA A 218 4.84 19.34 -15.05
N ARG A 219 5.06 19.39 -16.37
CA ARG A 219 6.37 19.15 -17.00
C ARG A 219 7.47 20.08 -16.52
N ARG A 220 7.13 21.32 -16.11
CA ARG A 220 8.12 22.33 -15.67
C ARG A 220 8.79 21.97 -14.34
N TRP A 221 8.16 21.08 -13.57
CA TRP A 221 8.66 20.58 -12.30
C TRP A 221 9.58 19.37 -12.47
N LEU A 222 9.79 18.85 -13.68
CA LEU A 222 10.66 17.71 -13.94
C LEU A 222 11.99 18.17 -14.53
N GLU A 223 13.10 17.66 -13.99
CA GLU A 223 14.45 17.98 -14.47
C GLU A 223 15.39 16.75 -14.51
N PRO A 224 16.00 16.45 -15.68
CA PRO A 224 15.67 16.98 -17.01
C PRO A 224 14.21 16.71 -17.39
N VAL A 225 13.69 17.39 -18.41
CA VAL A 225 12.34 17.11 -18.91
C VAL A 225 12.35 15.71 -19.57
N PRO A 226 11.52 14.75 -19.13
CA PRO A 226 11.44 13.43 -19.74
C PRO A 226 10.99 13.48 -21.20
N SER A 227 11.18 12.38 -21.93
CA SER A 227 10.70 12.27 -23.31
C SER A 227 9.17 12.27 -23.38
N GLU A 228 8.60 12.65 -24.53
CA GLU A 228 7.15 12.60 -24.76
C GLU A 228 6.56 11.20 -24.58
N GLU A 229 7.36 10.15 -24.82
CA GLU A 229 6.96 8.77 -24.59
C GLU A 229 6.78 8.49 -23.09
N VAL A 230 7.76 8.90 -22.27
CA VAL A 230 7.72 8.75 -20.81
C VAL A 230 6.61 9.60 -20.19
N LEU A 231 6.36 10.81 -20.71
CA LEU A 231 5.31 11.70 -20.19
C LEU A 231 3.87 11.20 -20.46
N LYS A 232 3.72 10.24 -21.36
CA LYS A 232 2.42 9.62 -21.69
C LYS A 232 2.18 8.30 -20.95
N ASP A 233 3.20 7.80 -20.27
CA ASP A 233 3.16 6.56 -19.51
C ASP A 233 3.56 6.84 -18.06
N GLY A 234 2.55 6.97 -17.19
CA GLY A 234 2.77 7.23 -15.76
C GLY A 234 3.66 6.17 -15.09
N TRP A 235 3.65 4.92 -15.59
CA TRP A 235 4.50 3.87 -15.06
C TRP A 235 5.97 4.12 -15.43
N ALA A 236 6.23 4.44 -16.71
CA ALA A 236 7.55 4.82 -17.19
C ALA A 236 8.07 6.08 -16.48
N LEU A 237 7.20 7.07 -16.24
CA LEU A 237 7.55 8.29 -15.54
C LEU A 237 7.95 8.03 -14.07
N CYS A 238 7.16 7.22 -13.35
CA CYS A 238 7.50 6.83 -11.99
C CYS A 238 8.83 6.08 -11.94
N ARG A 239 9.13 5.22 -12.93
CA ARG A 239 10.46 4.57 -13.04
C ARG A 239 11.58 5.58 -13.26
N GLU A 240 11.37 6.58 -14.12
CA GLU A 240 12.38 7.60 -14.38
C GLU A 240 12.67 8.47 -13.15
N VAL A 241 11.63 8.87 -12.41
CA VAL A 241 11.79 9.60 -11.14
C VAL A 241 12.38 8.71 -10.05
N GLY A 242 11.90 7.47 -9.92
CA GLY A 242 12.38 6.50 -8.94
C GLY A 242 13.86 6.14 -9.13
N SER A 243 14.33 6.12 -10.38
CA SER A 243 15.75 5.87 -10.70
C SER A 243 16.62 7.13 -10.56
N GLY A 244 16.01 8.30 -10.32
CA GLY A 244 16.69 9.58 -10.23
C GLY A 244 17.18 10.13 -11.57
N ARG A 245 16.77 9.51 -12.70
CA ARG A 245 17.04 10.00 -14.05
C ARG A 245 16.35 11.33 -14.30
N SER A 246 15.16 11.51 -13.72
CA SER A 246 14.45 12.77 -13.61
C SER A 246 14.14 13.08 -12.14
N LYS A 247 14.12 14.35 -11.78
CA LYS A 247 13.83 14.81 -10.41
C LYS A 247 12.66 15.75 -10.42
N VAL A 248 11.83 15.67 -9.38
CA VAL A 248 10.82 16.69 -9.11
C VAL A 248 11.48 17.86 -8.41
N ARG A 249 11.48 19.01 -9.08
CA ARG A 249 11.95 20.28 -8.54
C ARG A 249 11.14 20.64 -7.30
N PRO A 250 11.77 21.23 -6.28
CA PRO A 250 11.03 21.78 -5.16
C PRO A 250 10.05 22.85 -5.68
N PRO A 251 8.82 22.92 -5.14
CA PRO A 251 7.97 24.07 -5.40
C PRO A 251 8.68 25.36 -4.94
N PRO A 252 8.39 26.52 -5.57
CA PRO A 252 8.96 27.81 -5.21
C PRO A 252 8.59 28.23 -3.79
#